data_AF-V6F1W0-F1
#
_entry.id   AF-V6F1W0-F1
#
_cell.length_a   1.000
_cell.length_b   1.000
_cell.length_c   1.000
_cell.angle_alpha   90.00
_cell.angle_beta   90.00
_cell.angle_gamma   90.00
#
_symmetry.space_group_name_H-M   'P 1'
#
loop_
_entity.id
_entity.type
_entity.pdbx_description
1 polymer ?
#
loop_
_entity_poly.entity_id
_entity_poly.type
_entity_poly.pdbx_seq_one_letter_code
_entity_poly.pdbx_strand_id
1 'polypeptide(L)'
;MIAPKLQFTLLRAWHAWLSGGFVVAWITADEDTYAMHQFAGYAVLAAIVVRLLVALIAPKGSPWRLPRPRLNLSAKGRNPLLGWFAAALLAGVGLAALTGALADVATWMEDPHEAASELTLWVIFAHVGFVLYLFGGKRLLNSMPLLKEKMP
;
A
#
# COMPACT_ATOMS: atom_id res chain seq x y z
N MET A 1 25.91 2.28 -9.16
CA MET A 1 24.82 1.86 -8.25
C MET A 1 24.20 3.10 -7.63
N ILE A 2 22.87 3.21 -7.59
CA ILE A 2 22.16 4.34 -6.96
C ILE A 2 22.41 4.29 -5.43
N ALA A 3 22.72 5.43 -4.81
CA ALA A 3 22.99 5.52 -3.38
C ALA A 3 21.79 4.98 -2.55
N PRO A 4 22.01 4.21 -1.46
CA PRO A 4 20.93 3.62 -0.67
C PRO A 4 19.91 4.65 -0.16
N LYS A 5 20.37 5.82 0.30
CA LYS A 5 19.50 6.93 0.73
C LYS A 5 18.54 7.35 -0.37
N LEU A 6 19.04 7.54 -1.59
CA LEU A 6 18.23 7.93 -2.74
C LEU A 6 17.20 6.84 -3.10
N GLN A 7 17.57 5.55 -3.02
CA GLN A 7 16.61 4.46 -3.25
C GLN A 7 15.42 4.52 -2.29
N PHE A 8 15.65 4.81 -1.01
CA PHE A 8 14.57 4.94 -0.02
C PHE A 8 13.76 6.23 -0.19
N THR A 9 14.40 7.34 -0.54
CA THR A 9 13.70 8.60 -0.84
C THR A 9 12.74 8.42 -2.00
N LEU A 10 13.20 7.84 -3.11
CA LEU A 10 12.36 7.56 -4.27
C LEU A 10 11.23 6.58 -3.90
N LEU A 11 11.48 5.60 -3.04
CA LEU A 11 10.44 4.65 -2.63
C LEU A 11 9.35 5.31 -1.81
N ARG A 12 9.73 6.26 -0.93
CA ARG A 12 8.77 7.07 -0.16
C ARG A 12 7.98 8.01 -1.06
N ALA A 13 8.63 8.61 -2.06
CA ALA A 13 7.95 9.44 -3.04
C ALA A 13 6.93 8.62 -3.85
N TRP A 14 7.31 7.43 -4.31
CA TRP A 14 6.40 6.49 -4.96
C TRP A 14 5.24 6.07 -4.05
N HIS A 15 5.52 5.76 -2.79
CA HIS A 15 4.49 5.42 -1.82
C HIS A 15 3.51 6.59 -1.62
N ALA A 16 4.02 7.82 -1.48
CA ALA A 16 3.18 9.01 -1.32
C ALA A 16 2.31 9.27 -2.55
N TRP A 17 2.85 9.06 -3.75
CA TRP A 17 2.07 9.11 -5.00
C TRP A 17 0.97 8.04 -4.98
N LEU A 18 1.31 6.77 -4.74
CA LEU A 18 0.34 5.68 -4.72
C LEU A 18 -0.76 5.91 -3.68
N SER A 19 -0.38 6.20 -2.43
CA SER A 19 -1.34 6.38 -1.34
C SER A 19 -2.16 7.66 -1.51
N GLY A 20 -1.55 8.75 -1.97
CA GLY A 20 -2.25 10.01 -2.23
C GLY A 20 -3.28 9.87 -3.35
N GLY A 21 -2.87 9.26 -4.47
CA GLY A 21 -3.78 8.95 -5.57
C GLY A 21 -4.93 8.04 -5.13
N PHE A 22 -4.63 6.99 -4.34
CA PHE A 22 -5.67 6.10 -3.83
C PHE A 22 -6.68 6.83 -2.93
N VAL A 23 -6.21 7.66 -1.99
CA VAL A 23 -7.12 8.41 -1.10
C VAL A 23 -8.01 9.34 -1.91
N VAL A 24 -7.46 10.07 -2.88
CA VAL A 24 -8.26 10.94 -3.75
C VAL A 24 -9.28 10.12 -4.53
N ALA A 25 -8.88 9.01 -5.15
CA ALA A 25 -9.80 8.14 -5.89
C ALA A 25 -10.95 7.64 -4.98
N TRP A 26 -10.62 7.18 -3.77
CA TRP A 26 -11.62 6.66 -2.84
C TRP A 26 -12.65 7.70 -2.39
N ILE A 27 -12.20 8.91 -2.00
CA ILE A 27 -13.12 9.95 -1.51
C ILE A 27 -13.91 10.67 -2.60
N THR A 28 -13.53 10.49 -3.87
CA THR A 28 -14.17 11.16 -5.03
C THR A 28 -14.99 10.21 -5.90
N ALA A 29 -15.22 8.99 -5.44
CA ALA A 29 -15.96 7.97 -6.19
C ALA A 29 -17.43 8.34 -6.49
N ASP A 30 -17.96 9.38 -5.86
CA ASP A 30 -19.30 9.91 -6.11
C ASP A 30 -19.43 10.53 -7.51
N GLU A 31 -20.67 10.54 -8.04
CA GLU A 31 -21.00 11.03 -9.38
C GLU A 31 -20.52 12.48 -9.63
N ASP A 32 -20.70 13.37 -8.65
CA ASP A 32 -20.32 14.79 -8.75
C ASP A 32 -18.80 15.02 -8.87
N THR A 33 -17.99 14.05 -8.44
CA THR A 33 -16.53 14.13 -8.45
C THR A 33 -15.86 13.04 -9.30
N TYR A 34 -16.64 12.36 -10.14
CA TYR A 34 -16.19 11.18 -10.89
C TYR A 34 -14.95 11.44 -11.76
N ALA A 35 -14.83 12.62 -12.37
CA ALA A 35 -13.65 12.98 -13.15
C ALA A 35 -12.36 12.97 -12.29
N MET A 36 -12.44 13.37 -11.02
CA MET A 36 -11.32 13.29 -10.07
C MET A 36 -11.02 11.84 -9.70
N HIS A 37 -12.05 11.03 -9.47
CA HIS A 37 -11.91 9.59 -9.20
C HIS A 37 -11.17 8.90 -10.33
N GLN A 38 -11.61 9.10 -11.57
CA GLN A 38 -11.03 8.50 -12.76
C GLN A 38 -9.57 8.94 -12.95
N PHE A 39 -9.29 10.26 -12.88
CA PHE A 39 -7.92 10.76 -12.98
C PHE A 39 -7.00 10.17 -11.89
N ALA A 40 -7.47 10.15 -10.64
CA ALA A 40 -6.72 9.61 -9.52
C ALA A 40 -6.51 8.08 -9.65
N GLY A 41 -7.51 7.35 -10.15
CA GLY A 41 -7.43 5.93 -10.47
C GLY A 41 -6.34 5.63 -11.52
N TYR A 42 -6.29 6.43 -12.60
CA TYR A 42 -5.22 6.33 -13.60
C TYR A 42 -3.84 6.68 -13.02
N ALA A 43 -3.75 7.67 -12.14
CA ALA A 43 -2.51 8.00 -11.45
C ALA A 43 -2.02 6.84 -10.56
N VAL A 44 -2.93 6.13 -9.87
CA VAL A 44 -2.62 4.92 -9.11
C VAL A 44 -2.16 3.79 -10.03
N LEU A 45 -2.88 3.54 -11.13
CA LEU A 45 -2.49 2.52 -12.11
C LEU A 45 -1.10 2.80 -12.69
N ALA A 46 -0.80 4.05 -13.05
CA ALA A 46 0.52 4.46 -13.51
C ALA A 46 1.61 4.20 -12.45
N ALA A 47 1.34 4.52 -11.17
CA ALA A 47 2.27 4.22 -10.08
C ALA A 47 2.53 2.72 -9.94
N ILE A 48 1.51 1.87 -10.11
CA ILE A 48 1.65 0.40 -10.12
C ILE A 48 2.51 -0.05 -11.30
N VAL A 49 2.23 0.42 -12.51
CA VAL A 49 3.03 0.08 -13.71
C VAL A 49 4.50 0.48 -13.52
N VAL A 50 4.77 1.70 -13.07
CA VAL A 50 6.13 2.15 -12.74
C VAL A 50 6.79 1.22 -11.73
N ARG A 51 6.07 0.81 -10.68
CA ARG A 51 6.61 -0.11 -9.66
C ARG A 51 7.03 -1.44 -10.27
N LEU A 52 6.18 -2.01 -11.12
CA LEU A 52 6.43 -3.30 -11.76
C LEU A 52 7.63 -3.21 -12.72
N LEU A 53 7.67 -2.19 -13.57
CA LEU A 53 8.77 -1.96 -14.52
C LEU A 53 10.11 -1.78 -13.80
N VAL A 54 10.15 -0.95 -12.75
CA VAL A 54 11.39 -0.74 -11.97
C VAL A 54 11.82 -2.03 -11.25
N ALA A 55 10.86 -2.83 -10.76
CA ALA A 55 11.17 -4.08 -10.07
C ALA A 55 11.81 -5.15 -10.97
N LEU A 56 11.51 -5.13 -12.28
CA LEU A 56 12.12 -6.03 -13.27
C LEU A 56 13.64 -5.82 -13.39
N ILE A 57 14.08 -4.57 -13.37
CA ILE A 57 15.50 -4.19 -13.55
C ILE A 57 16.26 -3.95 -12.24
N ALA A 58 15.56 -3.90 -11.10
CA ALA A 58 16.20 -3.63 -9.81
C ALA A 58 17.26 -4.70 -9.44
N PRO A 59 18.43 -4.33 -8.90
CA PRO A 59 19.44 -5.31 -8.50
C PRO A 59 18.97 -6.18 -7.31
N LYS A 60 19.65 -7.31 -7.08
CA LYS A 60 19.39 -8.15 -5.89
C LYS A 60 19.63 -7.32 -4.61
N GLY A 61 18.75 -7.47 -3.63
CA GLY A 61 18.82 -6.71 -2.37
C GLY A 61 18.28 -5.29 -2.42
N SER A 62 17.89 -4.76 -3.60
CA SER A 62 17.26 -3.44 -3.68
C SER A 62 15.85 -3.45 -3.07
N PRO A 63 15.45 -2.41 -2.31
CA PRO A 63 14.08 -2.22 -1.85
C PRO A 63 13.07 -2.03 -3.00
N TRP A 64 13.54 -1.84 -4.24
CA TRP A 64 12.72 -1.74 -5.44
C TRP A 64 12.24 -3.08 -6.01
N ARG A 65 12.77 -4.20 -5.50
CA ARG A 65 12.30 -5.53 -5.89
C ARG A 65 10.85 -5.77 -5.46
N LEU A 66 10.19 -6.68 -6.16
CA LEU A 66 8.89 -7.19 -5.74
C LEU A 66 8.97 -7.77 -4.31
N PRO A 67 7.92 -7.58 -3.49
CA PRO A 67 7.85 -8.16 -2.16
C PRO A 67 7.97 -9.68 -2.24
N ARG A 68 8.75 -10.26 -1.32
CA ARG A 68 8.93 -11.70 -1.18
C ARG A 68 8.40 -12.13 0.17
N PRO A 69 7.08 -12.35 0.30
CA PRO A 69 6.51 -12.86 1.54
C PRO A 69 7.18 -14.18 1.90
N ARG A 70 7.51 -14.34 3.19
CA ARG A 70 8.09 -15.58 3.71
C ARG A 70 6.97 -16.43 4.29
N LEU A 71 7.00 -17.73 4.01
CA LEU A 71 6.03 -18.69 4.55
C LEU A 71 6.25 -18.90 6.05
N ASN A 72 7.50 -18.86 6.52
CA ASN A 72 7.81 -18.96 7.94
C ASN A 72 7.55 -17.60 8.63
N LEU A 73 6.40 -17.49 9.28
CA LEU A 73 5.98 -16.30 10.02
C LEU A 73 6.74 -16.09 11.34
N SER A 74 7.50 -17.09 11.81
CA SER A 74 8.30 -17.05 13.05
C SER A 74 9.78 -16.78 12.80
N ALA A 75 10.18 -16.46 11.57
CA ALA A 75 11.59 -16.25 11.22
C ALA A 75 12.20 -15.04 11.96
N LYS A 76 13.40 -15.24 12.54
CA LYS A 76 14.19 -14.15 13.15
C LYS A 76 14.54 -13.07 12.10
N GLY A 77 14.41 -11.80 12.47
CA GLY A 77 14.72 -10.64 11.62
C GLY A 77 13.53 -9.71 11.42
N ARG A 78 13.40 -9.14 10.21
CA ARG A 78 12.29 -8.23 9.88
C ARG A 78 10.96 -8.99 9.92
N ASN A 79 9.94 -8.41 10.57
CA ASN A 79 8.61 -9.03 10.71
C ASN A 79 8.08 -9.48 9.34
N PRO A 80 7.78 -10.79 9.14
CA PRO A 80 7.39 -11.34 7.85
C PRO A 80 6.04 -10.79 7.34
N LEU A 81 5.17 -10.30 8.22
CA LEU A 81 3.90 -9.68 7.85
C LEU A 81 4.12 -8.42 6.99
N LEU A 82 5.24 -7.70 7.15
CA LEU A 82 5.56 -6.57 6.27
C LEU A 82 5.70 -6.99 4.80
N GLY A 83 6.23 -8.19 4.55
CA GLY A 83 6.34 -8.74 3.20
C GLY A 83 4.98 -9.15 2.63
N TRP A 84 4.12 -9.73 3.46
CA TRP A 84 2.76 -10.11 3.09
C TRP A 84 1.88 -8.90 2.81
N PHE A 85 1.86 -7.88 3.68
CA PHE A 85 1.13 -6.63 3.43
C PHE A 85 1.58 -5.96 2.14
N ALA A 86 2.89 -5.87 1.90
CA ALA A 86 3.40 -5.28 0.66
C ALA A 86 2.95 -6.05 -0.59
N ALA A 87 2.91 -7.38 -0.53
CA ALA A 87 2.42 -8.21 -1.63
C ALA A 87 0.90 -8.06 -1.83
N ALA A 88 0.13 -8.17 -0.74
CA ALA A 88 -1.33 -8.08 -0.76
C ALA A 88 -1.80 -6.71 -1.26
N LEU A 89 -1.18 -5.61 -0.80
CA LEU A 89 -1.52 -4.27 -1.25
C LEU A 89 -1.11 -4.01 -2.70
N LEU A 90 0.09 -4.46 -3.11
CA LEU A 90 0.51 -4.29 -4.50
C LEU A 90 -0.43 -5.04 -5.46
N ALA A 91 -0.88 -6.24 -5.08
CA ALA A 91 -1.83 -7.02 -5.85
C ALA A 91 -3.24 -6.41 -5.81
N GLY A 92 -3.79 -6.14 -4.63
CA GLY A 92 -5.15 -5.63 -4.46
C GLY A 92 -5.35 -4.25 -5.09
N VAL A 93 -4.48 -3.29 -4.79
CA VAL A 93 -4.54 -1.94 -5.39
C VAL A 93 -4.31 -2.02 -6.90
N GLY A 94 -3.38 -2.87 -7.35
CA GLY A 94 -3.14 -3.10 -8.77
C GLY A 94 -4.37 -3.67 -9.49
N LEU A 95 -5.05 -4.65 -8.89
CA LEU A 95 -6.28 -5.23 -9.42
C LEU A 95 -7.41 -4.21 -9.46
N ALA A 96 -7.67 -3.50 -8.37
CA ALA A 96 -8.71 -2.48 -8.30
C ALA A 96 -8.49 -1.37 -9.34
N ALA A 97 -7.26 -0.86 -9.48
CA ALA A 97 -6.93 0.17 -10.46
C ALA A 97 -7.02 -0.35 -11.90
N LEU A 98 -6.62 -1.61 -12.16
CA LEU A 98 -6.71 -2.22 -13.47
C LEU A 98 -8.17 -2.47 -13.89
N THR A 99 -8.99 -3.07 -13.02
CA THR A 99 -10.40 -3.31 -13.33
C THR A 99 -11.16 -2.01 -13.49
N GLY A 100 -10.85 -0.98 -12.70
CA GLY A 100 -11.42 0.37 -12.87
C GLY A 100 -11.09 0.97 -14.24
N ALA A 101 -9.83 0.89 -14.68
CA ALA A 101 -9.46 1.35 -16.03
C ALA A 101 -10.10 0.53 -17.15
N LEU A 102 -10.37 -0.76 -16.91
CA LEU A 102 -11.07 -1.61 -17.88
C LEU A 102 -12.58 -1.34 -17.92
N ALA A 103 -13.17 -0.86 -16.83
CA ALA A 103 -14.59 -0.48 -16.78
C ALA A 103 -14.93 0.62 -17.79
N ASP A 104 -13.98 1.52 -18.09
CA ASP A 104 -14.14 2.57 -19.11
C ASP A 104 -14.47 2.03 -20.51
N VAL A 105 -14.08 0.79 -20.81
CA VAL A 105 -14.29 0.15 -22.13
C VAL A 105 -15.16 -1.10 -22.05
N ALA A 106 -15.39 -1.62 -20.85
CA ALA A 106 -16.09 -2.88 -20.59
C ALA A 106 -16.88 -2.77 -19.29
N THR A 107 -18.14 -2.33 -19.37
CA THR A 107 -19.00 -2.05 -18.21
C THR A 107 -19.19 -3.24 -17.26
N TRP A 108 -19.06 -4.49 -17.73
CA TRP A 108 -19.08 -5.66 -16.85
C TRP A 108 -17.90 -5.72 -15.86
N MET A 109 -16.89 -4.85 -16.01
CA MET A 109 -15.79 -4.67 -15.07
C MET A 109 -16.10 -3.71 -13.92
N GLU A 110 -17.27 -3.08 -13.90
CA GLU A 110 -17.76 -2.25 -12.78
C GLU A 110 -17.89 -3.08 -11.50
N ASP A 111 -18.63 -4.20 -11.51
CA ASP A 111 -18.78 -5.05 -10.30
C ASP A 111 -17.42 -5.64 -9.84
N PRO A 112 -16.54 -6.16 -10.71
CA PRO A 112 -15.19 -6.55 -10.33
C PRO A 112 -14.35 -5.42 -9.74
N HIS A 113 -14.49 -4.18 -10.24
CA HIS A 113 -13.82 -3.02 -9.68
C HIS A 113 -14.34 -2.67 -8.29
N GLU A 114 -15.66 -2.67 -8.10
CA GLU A 114 -16.29 -2.46 -6.80
C GLU A 114 -15.80 -3.51 -5.78
N ALA A 115 -15.92 -4.80 -6.11
CA ALA A 115 -15.49 -5.89 -5.24
C ALA A 115 -13.99 -5.84 -4.92
N ALA A 116 -13.13 -5.56 -5.91
CA ALA A 116 -11.69 -5.45 -5.71
C ALA A 116 -11.31 -4.23 -4.85
N SER A 117 -11.97 -3.10 -5.06
CA SER A 117 -11.73 -1.87 -4.32
C SER A 117 -12.17 -1.98 -2.86
N GLU A 118 -13.35 -2.56 -2.59
CA GLU A 118 -13.86 -2.79 -1.23
C GLU A 118 -12.94 -3.73 -0.44
N LEU A 119 -12.58 -4.88 -1.02
CA LEU A 119 -11.65 -5.82 -0.38
C LEU A 119 -10.30 -5.17 -0.09
N THR A 120 -9.76 -4.41 -1.06
CA THR A 120 -8.48 -3.73 -0.91
C THR A 120 -8.52 -2.66 0.18
N LEU A 121 -9.65 -1.97 0.36
CA LEU A 121 -9.83 -0.97 1.41
C LEU A 121 -9.66 -1.58 2.81
N TRP A 122 -10.23 -2.76 3.05
CA TRP A 122 -10.00 -3.51 4.30
C TRP A 122 -8.53 -3.86 4.52
N VAL A 123 -7.83 -4.28 3.47
CA VAL A 123 -6.39 -4.57 3.55
C VAL A 123 -5.58 -3.31 3.86
N ILE A 124 -5.97 -2.15 3.32
CA ILE A 124 -5.35 -0.85 3.61
C ILE A 124 -5.56 -0.47 5.07
N PHE A 125 -6.77 -0.58 5.60
CA PHE A 125 -7.03 -0.30 7.02
C PHE A 125 -6.24 -1.24 7.93
N ALA A 126 -6.19 -2.53 7.61
CA ALA A 126 -5.38 -3.50 8.34
C ALA A 126 -3.89 -3.16 8.29
N HIS A 127 -3.38 -2.73 7.12
CA HIS A 127 -2.01 -2.28 6.96
C HIS A 127 -1.70 -1.05 7.82
N VAL A 128 -2.55 -0.01 7.77
CA VAL A 128 -2.37 1.22 8.57
C VAL A 128 -2.38 0.89 10.05
N GLY A 129 -3.38 0.13 10.53
CA GLY A 129 -3.46 -0.31 11.92
C GLY A 129 -2.23 -1.11 12.36
N PHE A 130 -1.75 -2.03 11.51
CA PHE A 130 -0.55 -2.81 11.77
C PHE A 130 0.73 -1.95 11.88
N VAL A 131 0.92 -1.00 10.96
CA VAL A 131 2.07 -0.08 10.98
C VAL A 131 2.03 0.81 12.22
N LEU A 132 0.87 1.37 12.56
CA LEU A 132 0.68 2.18 13.76
C LEU A 132 0.94 1.37 15.04
N TYR A 133 0.48 0.13 15.11
CA TYR A 133 0.77 -0.76 16.24
C TYR A 133 2.28 -1.02 16.37
N LEU A 134 2.93 -1.42 15.27
CA LEU A 134 4.34 -1.85 15.28
C LEU A 134 5.31 -0.70 15.59
N PHE A 135 5.05 0.51 15.07
CA PHE A 135 5.96 1.65 15.19
C PHE A 135 5.47 2.74 16.15
N GLY A 136 4.18 2.80 16.45
CA GLY A 136 3.56 3.77 17.37
C GLY A 136 3.30 3.24 18.78
N GLY A 137 3.30 1.91 18.99
CA GLY A 137 2.94 1.29 20.27
C GLY A 137 3.78 1.73 21.48
N LYS A 138 5.06 2.06 21.30
CA LYS A 138 5.93 2.58 22.39
C LYS A 138 5.51 3.96 22.90
N ARG A 139 4.92 4.81 22.05
CA ARG A 139 4.41 6.13 22.47
C ARG A 139 3.13 6.00 23.29
N LEU A 140 2.24 5.10 22.88
CA LEU A 140 0.98 4.81 23.55
C LEU A 140 1.18 4.13 24.92
N LEU A 141 2.06 3.13 25.01
CA LEU A 141 2.41 2.45 26.26
C LEU A 141 3.03 3.41 27.30
N ASN A 142 3.89 4.33 26.85
CA ASN A 142 4.52 5.32 27.74
C ASN A 142 3.58 6.46 28.18
N SER A 143 2.42 6.63 27.51
CA SER A 143 1.39 7.60 27.88
C SER A 143 0.30 7.04 28.79
N MET A 144 0.30 5.74 29.09
CA MET A 144 -0.67 5.13 30.02
C MET A 144 -0.22 5.33 31.48
N PRO A 145 -1.00 6.05 32.33
CA PRO A 145 -0.64 6.33 33.72
C PRO A 145 -0.46 5.08 34.59
N LEU A 146 -1.13 3.97 34.23
CA LEU A 146 -1.25 2.74 35.02
C LEU A 146 0.06 1.93 35.18
N LEU A 147 1.12 2.28 34.46
CA LEU A 147 2.44 1.63 34.58
C LEU A 147 3.46 2.45 35.38
N LYS A 148 3.15 3.71 35.74
CA LYS A 148 4.04 4.54 36.57
C LYS A 148 3.99 4.17 38.05
N GLU A 149 2.96 3.46 38.49
CA GLU A 149 2.72 3.14 39.91
C GLU A 149 3.35 1.81 40.36
N LYS A 150 3.90 1.01 39.42
CA LYS A 150 4.48 -0.32 39.69
C LYS A 150 5.97 -0.43 39.35
N MET A 151 6.76 0.59 39.63
CA MET A 151 8.21 0.45 39.73
C MET A 151 8.69 1.04 41.06
N PRO A 152 9.26 0.23 41.98
CA PRO A 152 10.03 0.75 43.11
C PRO A 152 11.32 1.45 42.64
#